data_AF-A0A7J5DEX6-F1
#
_entry.id   AF-A0A7J5DEX6-F1
#
_cell.length_a   1.000
_cell.length_b   1.000
_cell.length_c   1.000
_cell.angle_alpha   90.00
_cell.angle_beta   90.00
_cell.angle_gamma   90.00
#
_symmetry.space_group_name_H-M   'P 1'
#
loop_
_entity.id
_entity.type
_entity.pdbx_description
1 polymer ?
#
loop_
_entity_poly.entity_id
_entity_poly.type
_entity_poly.pdbx_seq_one_letter_code
_entity_poly.pdbx_strand_id
1 'polypeptide(L)'
;MWQTYSPELTRSITADVLRDALIGYHDLVQLNFPRFGAALGLYSIFPVRAEGVVAMPPDESQSEPATVMYALRPDAQSAPQDQPIVDVRLSDEPDYPAGSFWTSLRRDHDRSSAFRLPGIAHQEAPLPYLERQATNLAYRWLSQDLHAVGWLERPVNFP
;
A
#
# COMPACT_ATOMS: atom_id res chain seq x y z
N MET A 1 -11.09 -11.77 15.54
CA MET A 1 -10.85 -13.17 15.13
C MET A 1 -10.30 -13.18 13.72
N TRP A 2 -8.97 -13.15 13.58
CA TRP A 2 -8.27 -13.37 12.31
C TRP A 2 -7.99 -14.87 12.06
N GLN A 3 -8.20 -15.71 13.08
CA GLN A 3 -8.02 -17.17 13.07
C GLN A 3 -8.87 -17.94 12.05
N THR A 4 -9.79 -17.29 11.32
CA THR A 4 -10.54 -17.97 10.25
C THR A 4 -9.68 -18.21 9.01
N TYR A 5 -8.54 -17.52 8.87
CA TYR A 5 -7.71 -17.60 7.67
C TYR A 5 -6.31 -18.11 7.97
N SER A 6 -5.84 -19.00 7.10
CA SER A 6 -4.44 -19.39 7.09
C SER A 6 -3.56 -18.18 6.71
N PRO A 7 -2.29 -18.15 7.14
CA PRO A 7 -1.35 -17.10 6.74
C PRO A 7 -1.33 -16.87 5.22
N GLU A 8 -1.36 -17.93 4.42
CA GLU A 8 -1.32 -17.87 2.96
C GLU A 8 -2.55 -17.18 2.38
N LEU A 9 -3.72 -17.40 2.98
CA LEU A 9 -4.95 -16.76 2.56
C LEU A 9 -4.94 -15.27 2.93
N THR A 10 -4.49 -14.92 4.14
CA THR A 10 -4.29 -13.52 4.54
C THR A 10 -3.32 -12.80 3.60
N ARG A 11 -2.22 -13.47 3.21
CA ARG A 11 -1.26 -12.96 2.22
C ARG A 11 -1.91 -12.74 0.85
N SER A 12 -2.68 -13.70 0.35
CA SER A 12 -3.36 -13.60 -0.94
C SER A 12 -4.35 -12.43 -0.95
N ILE A 13 -5.21 -12.34 0.07
CA ILE A 13 -6.18 -11.26 0.22
C ILE A 13 -5.46 -9.90 0.28
N THR A 14 -4.36 -9.82 1.02
CA THR A 14 -3.54 -8.59 1.10
C THR A 14 -2.98 -8.19 -0.26
N ALA A 15 -2.42 -9.14 -1.00
CA ALA A 15 -1.90 -8.87 -2.34
C ALA A 15 -3.00 -8.38 -3.30
N ASP A 16 -4.19 -8.98 -3.22
CA ASP A 16 -5.32 -8.60 -4.06
C ASP A 16 -5.87 -7.21 -3.68
N VAL A 17 -6.03 -6.92 -2.39
CA VAL A 17 -6.45 -5.61 -1.90
C VAL A 17 -5.48 -4.51 -2.34
N LEU A 18 -4.17 -4.74 -2.21
CA LEU A 18 -3.16 -3.78 -2.65
C LEU A 18 -3.21 -3.57 -4.17
N ARG A 19 -3.34 -4.64 -4.95
CA ARG A 19 -3.40 -4.56 -6.41
C ARG A 19 -4.63 -3.78 -6.87
N ASP A 20 -5.80 -4.14 -6.35
CA ASP A 20 -7.07 -3.51 -6.71
C ASP A 20 -7.12 -2.05 -6.26
N ALA A 21 -6.52 -1.73 -5.11
CA ALA A 21 -6.39 -0.34 -4.66
C ALA A 21 -5.51 0.48 -5.61
N LEU A 22 -4.40 -0.08 -6.10
CA LEU A 22 -3.49 0.63 -7.02
C LEU A 22 -4.16 0.88 -8.37
N ILE A 23 -4.87 -0.12 -8.90
CA ILE A 23 -5.68 0.02 -10.11
C ILE A 23 -6.76 1.09 -9.90
N GLY A 24 -7.54 0.98 -8.82
CA GLY A 24 -8.60 1.92 -8.52
C GLY A 24 -8.10 3.36 -8.33
N TYR A 25 -6.98 3.55 -7.63
CA TYR A 25 -6.35 4.86 -7.48
C TYR A 25 -5.91 5.44 -8.83
N HIS A 26 -5.25 4.63 -9.66
CA HIS A 26 -4.81 5.06 -11.00
C HIS A 26 -5.99 5.53 -11.84
N ASP A 27 -7.06 4.73 -11.90
CA ASP A 27 -8.25 5.05 -12.68
C ASP A 27 -8.97 6.30 -12.14
N LEU A 28 -9.06 6.45 -10.82
CA LEU A 28 -9.61 7.64 -10.18
C LEU A 28 -8.84 8.91 -10.58
N VAL A 29 -7.51 8.85 -10.59
CA VAL A 29 -6.68 10.00 -10.96
C VAL A 29 -6.79 10.30 -12.46
N GLN A 30 -6.73 9.29 -13.32
CA GLN A 30 -6.85 9.48 -14.76
C GLN A 30 -8.20 10.10 -15.17
N LEU A 31 -9.29 9.64 -14.57
CA LEU A 31 -10.63 10.12 -14.90
C LEU A 31 -10.90 11.52 -14.35
N ASN A 32 -10.46 11.83 -13.12
CA ASN A 32 -10.86 13.05 -12.42
C ASN A 32 -9.81 14.16 -12.45
N PHE A 33 -8.52 13.82 -12.55
CA PHE A 33 -7.41 14.78 -12.46
C PHE A 33 -6.37 14.64 -13.59
N PRO A 34 -6.78 14.50 -14.88
CA PRO A 34 -5.88 14.15 -15.98
C PRO A 34 -4.73 15.14 -16.22
N ARG A 35 -4.87 16.39 -15.79
CA ARG A 35 -3.84 17.44 -15.94
C ARG A 35 -2.89 17.55 -14.74
N PHE A 36 -3.25 16.93 -13.61
CA PHE A 36 -2.54 17.09 -12.34
C PHE A 36 -1.86 15.80 -11.86
N GLY A 37 -2.03 14.68 -12.58
CA GLY A 37 -1.44 13.39 -12.20
C GLY A 37 0.06 13.47 -11.87
N ALA A 38 0.85 14.19 -12.67
CA ALA A 38 2.30 14.34 -12.41
C ALA A 38 2.64 15.14 -11.13
N ALA A 39 1.68 15.89 -10.58
CA ALA A 39 1.82 16.61 -9.32
C ALA A 39 1.30 15.81 -8.11
N LEU A 40 0.59 14.70 -8.35
CA LEU A 40 0.13 13.80 -7.28
C LEU A 40 1.25 12.81 -6.99
N GLY A 41 1.63 12.70 -5.71
CA GLY A 41 2.80 11.94 -5.28
C GLY A 41 2.76 10.51 -5.77
N LEU A 42 1.71 9.76 -5.44
CA LEU A 42 1.61 8.35 -5.82
C LEU A 42 1.45 8.18 -7.35
N TYR A 43 0.63 9.00 -7.99
CA TYR A 43 0.44 8.88 -9.45
C TYR A 43 1.72 9.17 -10.24
N SER A 44 2.56 10.09 -9.76
CA SER A 44 3.82 10.46 -10.42
C SER A 44 4.85 9.33 -10.50
N ILE A 45 4.68 8.27 -9.70
CA ILE A 45 5.57 7.09 -9.71
C ILE A 45 4.99 5.89 -10.46
N PHE A 46 3.84 6.04 -11.15
CA PHE A 46 3.33 4.97 -12.02
C PHE A 46 4.17 4.84 -13.30
N PRO A 47 4.35 3.62 -13.86
CA PRO A 47 3.89 2.32 -13.35
C PRO A 47 4.53 1.97 -12.01
N VAL A 48 3.75 1.35 -11.10
CA VAL A 48 4.15 1.15 -9.71
C VAL A 48 4.16 -0.34 -9.34
N ARG A 49 5.11 -0.71 -8.48
CA ARG A 49 5.22 -2.00 -7.82
C ARG A 49 5.05 -1.85 -6.32
N ALA A 50 4.28 -2.74 -5.70
CA ALA A 50 4.19 -2.89 -4.27
C ALA A 50 5.06 -4.07 -3.79
N GLU A 51 5.86 -3.82 -2.77
CA GLU A 51 6.64 -4.83 -2.06
C GLU A 51 6.20 -4.80 -0.60
N GLY A 52 5.76 -5.94 -0.07
CA GLY A 52 5.18 -5.99 1.26
C GLY A 52 5.41 -7.29 2.00
N VAL A 53 5.07 -7.24 3.27
CA VAL A 53 5.18 -8.35 4.21
C VAL A 53 3.91 -8.39 5.07
N VAL A 54 3.39 -9.59 5.25
CA VAL A 54 2.32 -9.91 6.20
C VAL A 54 2.99 -10.65 7.35
N ALA A 55 2.95 -10.03 8.53
CA ALA A 55 3.39 -10.62 9.79
C ALA A 55 2.17 -11.17 10.53
N MET A 56 2.20 -12.46 10.84
CA MET A 56 1.18 -13.09 11.67
C MET A 56 1.56 -12.92 13.14
N PRO A 57 0.60 -12.58 14.01
CA PRO A 57 0.87 -12.44 15.43
C PRO A 57 1.12 -13.85 16.02
N PRO A 58 1.95 -13.96 17.08
CA PRO A 58 2.25 -15.25 17.70
C PRO A 58 0.97 -15.89 18.23
N ASP A 59 0.86 -17.22 18.16
CA ASP A 59 -0.35 -17.99 18.52
C ASP A 59 -0.90 -17.68 19.92
N GLU A 60 -0.06 -17.20 20.84
CA GLU A 60 -0.45 -16.82 22.21
C GLU A 60 -1.14 -15.44 22.30
N SER A 61 -1.01 -14.59 21.27
CA SER A 61 -1.55 -13.23 21.20
C SER A 61 -2.88 -13.18 20.44
N GLN A 62 -3.91 -13.81 21.03
CA GLN A 62 -5.24 -14.01 20.41
C GLN A 62 -6.00 -12.72 20.05
N SER A 63 -5.49 -11.54 20.44
CA SER A 63 -6.17 -10.25 20.28
C SER A 63 -5.57 -9.35 19.20
N GLU A 64 -4.35 -9.62 18.74
CA GLU A 64 -3.68 -8.73 17.79
C GLU A 64 -4.01 -9.15 16.35
N PRO A 65 -4.34 -8.21 15.44
CA PRO A 65 -4.53 -8.53 14.04
C PRO A 65 -3.18 -8.81 13.36
N ALA A 66 -3.19 -9.55 12.25
CA ALA A 66 -2.03 -9.63 11.38
C ALA A 66 -1.63 -8.22 10.91
N THR A 67 -0.33 -7.98 10.82
CA THR A 67 0.24 -6.69 10.45
C THR A 67 0.71 -6.75 9.00
N VAL A 68 0.32 -5.76 8.21
CA VAL A 68 0.77 -5.57 6.83
C VAL A 68 1.67 -4.35 6.76
N MET A 69 2.87 -4.56 6.26
CA MET A 69 3.80 -3.50 5.95
C MET A 69 4.10 -3.55 4.46
N TYR A 70 4.05 -2.41 3.78
CA TYR A 70 4.38 -2.36 2.35
C TYR A 70 5.04 -1.05 1.97
N ALA A 71 5.77 -1.09 0.86
CA ALA A 71 6.36 0.05 0.20
C ALA A 71 5.91 0.06 -1.27
N LEU A 72 5.80 1.26 -1.83
CA LEU A 72 5.42 1.48 -3.22
C LEU A 72 6.62 2.10 -3.95
N ARG A 73 6.95 1.56 -5.13
CA ARG A 73 8.13 1.96 -5.91
C ARG A 73 7.80 2.07 -7.39
N PRO A 74 8.46 2.97 -8.14
CA PRO A 74 8.37 2.95 -9.59
C PRO A 74 8.83 1.60 -10.15
N ASP A 75 8.09 1.07 -11.11
CA ASP A 75 8.47 -0.10 -11.91
C ASP A 75 8.87 0.35 -13.32
N ALA A 76 10.17 0.51 -13.53
CA ALA A 76 10.72 0.92 -14.83
C ALA A 76 10.64 -0.18 -15.91
N GLN A 77 10.29 -1.42 -15.54
CA GLN A 77 10.17 -2.53 -16.48
C GLN A 77 8.75 -2.71 -17.00
N SER A 78 7.75 -2.14 -16.33
CA SER A 78 6.35 -2.18 -16.73
C SER A 78 6.00 -1.03 -17.67
N ALA A 79 5.04 -1.27 -18.55
CA ALA A 79 4.39 -0.20 -19.32
C ALA A 79 3.30 0.49 -18.48
N PRO A 80 2.93 1.75 -18.78
CA PRO A 80 1.89 2.48 -18.05
C PRO A 80 0.52 1.79 -18.00
N GLN A 81 0.21 0.99 -19.02
CA GLN A 81 -1.04 0.22 -19.12
C GLN A 81 -1.00 -1.16 -18.44
N ASP A 82 0.16 -1.59 -17.95
CA ASP A 82 0.30 -2.89 -17.30
C ASP A 82 -0.30 -2.84 -15.90
N GLN A 83 -0.80 -3.99 -15.42
CA GLN A 83 -1.29 -4.08 -14.06
C GLN A 83 -0.14 -3.91 -13.04
N PRO A 84 -0.37 -3.23 -11.91
CA PRO A 84 0.62 -3.10 -10.85
C PRO A 84 1.10 -4.45 -10.34
N ILE A 85 2.41 -4.60 -10.19
CA ILE A 85 3.02 -5.80 -9.62
C ILE A 85 2.96 -5.70 -8.08
N VAL A 86 2.49 -6.75 -7.43
CA VAL A 86 2.38 -6.82 -5.96
C VAL A 86 3.07 -8.09 -5.47
N ASP A 87 4.21 -7.93 -4.81
CA ASP A 87 4.97 -9.01 -4.15
C ASP A 87 4.79 -8.89 -2.64
N VAL A 88 3.93 -9.74 -2.07
CA VAL A 88 3.70 -9.84 -0.62
C VAL A 88 4.19 -11.19 -0.12
N ARG A 89 5.04 -11.14 0.90
CA ARG A 89 5.64 -12.31 1.54
C ARG A 89 5.09 -12.51 2.95
N LEU A 90 5.11 -13.76 3.42
CA LEU A 90 4.89 -14.05 4.82
C LEU A 90 6.17 -13.84 5.60
N SER A 91 6.02 -13.37 6.83
CA SER A 91 7.08 -13.25 7.82
C SER A 91 6.52 -13.75 9.14
N ASP A 92 7.29 -14.63 9.78
CA ASP A 92 7.01 -15.09 11.13
C ASP A 92 7.64 -14.07 12.10
N GLU A 93 6.91 -13.61 13.11
CA GLU A 93 7.56 -12.91 14.23
C GLU A 93 8.59 -13.85 14.90
N PRO A 94 9.81 -13.39 15.23
CA PRO A 94 10.27 -12.00 15.29
C PRO A 94 11.04 -11.55 14.03
N ASP A 95 11.08 -12.35 12.96
CA ASP A 95 11.78 -12.07 11.71
C ASP A 95 10.97 -11.13 10.79
N TYR A 96 10.45 -10.04 11.36
CA TYR A 96 10.21 -8.82 10.57
C TYR A 96 11.46 -8.60 9.73
N PRO A 97 11.36 -8.33 8.42
CA PRO A 97 12.53 -8.12 7.58
C PRO A 97 13.44 -7.17 8.33
N ALA A 98 14.61 -7.69 8.75
CA ALA A 98 15.48 -7.00 9.68
C ALA A 98 15.66 -5.57 9.18
N GLY A 99 15.83 -4.61 10.10
CA GLY A 99 15.81 -3.18 9.80
C GLY A 99 16.52 -2.76 8.51
N SER A 100 17.50 -3.51 8.00
CA SER A 100 18.08 -3.37 6.66
C SER A 100 17.09 -3.33 5.48
N PHE A 101 16.06 -4.19 5.38
CA PHE A 101 15.09 -4.19 4.26
C PHE A 101 14.23 -2.93 4.27
N TRP A 102 13.66 -2.59 5.42
CA TRP A 102 12.91 -1.34 5.58
C TRP A 102 13.81 -0.11 5.46
N THR A 103 15.06 -0.20 5.92
CA THR A 103 16.03 0.91 5.80
C THR A 103 16.52 1.10 4.37
N SER A 104 16.62 0.05 3.54
CA SER A 104 16.90 0.19 2.10
C SER A 104 15.69 0.73 1.35
N LEU A 105 14.49 0.24 1.67
CA LEU A 105 13.23 0.79 1.16
C LEU A 105 13.10 2.28 1.43
N ARG A 106 13.36 2.70 2.67
CA ARG A 106 13.32 4.10 3.10
C ARG A 106 14.39 4.96 2.40
N ARG A 107 15.61 4.44 2.22
CA ARG A 107 16.71 5.16 1.55
C ARG A 107 16.48 5.37 0.06
N ASP A 108 15.93 4.38 -0.64
CA ASP A 108 15.63 4.50 -2.07
C ASP A 108 14.47 5.49 -2.30
N HIS A 109 13.53 5.53 -1.37
CA HIS A 109 12.37 6.44 -1.41
C HIS A 109 12.74 7.91 -1.21
N ASP A 110 13.62 8.22 -0.24
CA ASP A 110 14.11 9.59 0.00
C ASP A 110 14.83 10.19 -1.22
N ARG A 111 15.22 9.35 -2.19
CA ARG A 111 15.90 9.75 -3.43
C ARG A 111 14.98 9.88 -4.64
N SER A 112 13.77 9.33 -4.62
CA SER A 112 12.99 9.11 -5.85
C SER A 112 11.81 10.05 -6.08
N SER A 113 11.48 10.97 -5.16
CA SER A 113 10.35 11.87 -5.39
C SER A 113 10.52 13.26 -4.78
N ALA A 114 10.24 14.29 -5.58
CA ALA A 114 10.08 15.67 -5.10
C ALA A 114 8.86 15.82 -4.16
N PHE A 115 7.93 14.87 -4.21
CA PHE A 115 6.76 14.75 -3.34
C PHE A 115 6.99 13.61 -2.35
N ARG A 116 7.30 13.95 -1.10
CA ARG A 116 7.60 13.00 -0.02
C ARG A 116 6.39 12.10 0.30
N LEU A 117 6.18 11.07 -0.50
CA LEU A 117 5.26 9.97 -0.18
C LEU A 117 5.72 9.30 1.14
N PRO A 118 4.84 8.64 1.89
CA PRO A 118 5.27 7.74 2.94
C PRO A 118 5.94 6.52 2.28
N GLY A 119 7.28 6.43 2.36
CA GLY A 119 8.04 5.33 1.73
C GLY A 119 7.77 3.94 2.30
N ILE A 120 7.11 3.87 3.46
CA ILE A 120 6.64 2.64 4.10
C ILE A 120 5.29 2.95 4.72
N ALA A 121 4.28 2.17 4.34
CA ALA A 121 2.96 2.20 4.95
C ALA A 121 2.81 0.99 5.89
N HIS A 122 2.25 1.25 7.07
CA HIS A 122 1.88 0.24 8.03
C HIS A 122 0.36 0.20 8.11
N GLN A 123 -0.22 -0.99 7.96
CA GLN A 123 -1.66 -1.21 8.03
C GLN A 123 -1.96 -2.51 8.76
N GLU A 124 -3.09 -2.55 9.45
CA GLU A 124 -3.65 -3.82 9.88
C GLU A 124 -4.08 -4.61 8.65
N ALA A 125 -3.88 -5.93 8.69
CA ALA A 125 -4.23 -6.79 7.57
C ALA A 125 -5.73 -6.67 7.23
N PRO A 126 -6.09 -6.88 5.95
CA PRO A 126 -7.47 -7.02 5.53
C PRO A 126 -8.31 -7.91 6.44
N LEU A 127 -9.27 -7.29 7.15
CA LEU A 127 -10.25 -8.04 7.94
C LEU A 127 -11.49 -8.28 7.08
N PRO A 128 -12.00 -9.51 6.96
CA PRO A 128 -13.06 -9.85 6.00
C PRO A 128 -14.40 -9.13 6.24
N TYR A 129 -14.59 -8.56 7.44
CA TYR A 129 -15.77 -7.76 7.78
C TYR A 129 -15.63 -6.28 7.37
N LEU A 130 -14.44 -5.83 6.98
CA LEU A 130 -14.25 -4.51 6.40
C LEU A 130 -14.61 -4.59 4.93
N GLU A 131 -15.77 -4.05 4.57
CA GLU A 131 -16.20 -3.96 3.18
C GLU A 131 -15.33 -2.95 2.40
N ARG A 132 -15.09 -3.25 1.11
CA ARG A 132 -14.49 -2.30 0.14
C ARG A 132 -13.09 -1.80 0.49
N GLN A 133 -12.27 -2.60 1.14
CA GLN A 133 -10.94 -2.18 1.59
C GLN A 133 -10.05 -1.63 0.47
N ALA A 134 -10.02 -2.27 -0.70
CA ALA A 134 -9.26 -1.79 -1.85
C ALA A 134 -9.70 -0.37 -2.24
N THR A 135 -11.01 -0.13 -2.26
CA THR A 135 -11.59 1.18 -2.54
C THR A 135 -11.22 2.20 -1.46
N ASN A 136 -11.36 1.84 -0.18
CA ASN A 136 -11.03 2.73 0.95
C ASN A 136 -9.54 3.09 0.94
N LEU A 137 -8.68 2.14 0.60
CA LEU A 137 -7.25 2.35 0.45
C LEU A 137 -6.92 3.29 -0.73
N ALA A 138 -7.55 3.08 -1.89
CA ALA A 138 -7.40 3.97 -3.04
C ALA A 138 -7.82 5.41 -2.71
N TYR A 139 -8.97 5.59 -2.05
CA TYR A 139 -9.42 6.92 -1.63
C TYR A 139 -8.54 7.54 -0.56
N ARG A 140 -7.96 6.73 0.34
CA ARG A 140 -6.99 7.21 1.33
C ARG A 140 -5.76 7.79 0.63
N TRP A 141 -5.17 7.08 -0.32
CA TRP A 141 -4.03 7.59 -1.12
C TRP A 141 -4.40 8.85 -1.90
N LEU A 142 -5.56 8.86 -2.55
CA LEU A 142 -6.04 10.05 -3.25
C LEU A 142 -6.17 11.25 -2.30
N SER A 143 -6.74 11.06 -1.11
CA SER A 143 -6.89 12.13 -0.13
C SER A 143 -5.54 12.67 0.37
N GLN A 144 -4.53 11.79 0.50
CA GLN A 144 -3.17 12.17 0.89
C GLN A 144 -2.51 13.03 -0.19
N ASP A 145 -2.64 12.64 -1.46
CA ASP A 145 -2.09 13.41 -2.58
C ASP A 145 -2.81 14.75 -2.76
N LEU A 146 -4.15 14.75 -2.69
CA LEU A 146 -4.93 15.99 -2.77
C LEU A 146 -4.61 16.95 -1.62
N HIS A 147 -4.36 16.41 -0.41
CA HIS A 147 -3.86 17.22 0.70
C HIS A 147 -2.46 17.78 0.41
N ALA A 148 -1.55 16.96 -0.12
CA ALA A 148 -0.18 17.38 -0.44
C ALA A 148 -0.11 18.51 -1.48
N VAL A 149 -1.05 18.54 -2.44
CA VAL A 149 -1.16 19.64 -3.43
C VAL A 149 -2.05 20.80 -2.97
N GLY A 150 -2.49 20.81 -1.71
CA GLY A 150 -3.24 21.90 -1.11
C GLY A 150 -4.72 21.98 -1.50
N TRP A 151 -5.29 20.92 -2.09
CA TRP A 151 -6.72 20.86 -2.41
C TRP A 151 -7.57 20.49 -1.21
N LEU A 152 -7.01 19.72 -0.27
CA LEU A 152 -7.65 19.38 1.00
C LEU A 152 -6.87 19.99 2.17
N GLU A 153 -7.58 20.53 3.15
CA GLU A 153 -6.96 21.00 4.39
C GLU A 153 -6.36 19.86 5.21
N ARG A 154 -6.97 18.66 5.13
CA ARG A 154 -6.54 17.44 5.83
C ARG A 154 -6.85 16.19 5.00
N PRO A 155 -6.07 15.11 5.12
CA PRO A 155 -6.42 13.81 4.53
C PRO A 155 -7.70 13.25 5.13
N VAL A 156 -8.44 12.45 4.34
CA VAL A 156 -9.67 11.79 4.79
C VAL A 156 -9.35 10.35 5.13
N ASN A 157 -9.72 9.93 6.34
CA ASN A 157 -9.58 8.55 6.76
C ASN A 157 -10.83 7.77 6.39
N PHE A 158 -10.64 6.75 5.56
CA PHE A 158 -11.66 5.75 5.26
C PHE A 158 -11.41 4.51 6.14
N PRO A 159 -12.46 3.87 6.66
CA PRO A 159 -12.35 2.69 7.52
C PRO A 159 -11.71 1.50 6.81
#